data_AF-A0A527G9L6-F1
#
_entry.id   AF-A0A527G9L6-F1
#
_cell.length_a   1.000
_cell.length_b   1.000
_cell.length_c   1.000
_cell.angle_alpha   90.00
_cell.angle_beta   90.00
_cell.angle_gamma   90.00
#
_symmetry.space_group_name_H-M   'P 1'
#
loop_
_entity.id
_entity.type
_entity.pdbx_description
1 polymer ?
#
loop_
_entity_poly.entity_id
_entity_poly.type
_entity_poly.pdbx_seq_one_letter_code
_entity_poly.pdbx_strand_id
1 'polypeptide(L)'
;FHDRDGGFTARPRVYALADSADLDPVTFQPVVGPDYDHPRLLGFFVHGAPYKLFGLLPADRHLFGSLDGQPVHFLGTDKFGRDVLSRAIHGSRVSLMIALTVVFIITVIGTTVGMVSGYFGGRFDVWMQRFVELVLAFPQLPLYLALTTLIPVTAPTNVFLAFVIIVMSALG
;
A
#
# COMPACT_ATOMS: atom_id res chain seq x y z
N PHE A 1 27.62 1.33 2.69
CA PHE A 1 28.84 2.02 2.22
C PHE A 1 30.09 1.14 2.29
N HIS A 2 29.94 -0.18 2.31
CA HIS A 2 31.07 -1.10 2.25
C HIS A 2 30.96 -1.93 0.97
N ASP A 3 32.08 -2.18 0.32
CA ASP A 3 32.19 -3.11 -0.81
C ASP A 3 32.02 -4.55 -0.35
N ARG A 4 31.93 -5.49 -1.30
CA ARG A 4 32.05 -6.94 -1.07
C ARG A 4 33.28 -7.28 -0.22
N ASP A 5 34.38 -6.55 -0.43
CA ASP A 5 35.66 -6.73 0.27
C ASP A 5 35.77 -5.90 1.57
N GLY A 6 34.68 -5.30 2.03
CA GLY A 6 34.65 -4.49 3.25
C GLY A 6 35.26 -3.09 3.12
N GLY A 7 35.71 -2.68 1.92
CA GLY A 7 36.24 -1.34 1.66
C GLY A 7 35.16 -0.25 1.76
N PHE A 8 35.44 0.84 2.48
CA PHE A 8 34.49 1.96 2.59
C PHE A 8 34.36 2.72 1.27
N THR A 9 33.15 3.15 0.93
CA THR A 9 32.87 3.89 -0.31
C THR A 9 31.94 5.05 -0.02
N ALA A 10 32.31 6.25 -0.47
CA ALA A 10 31.57 7.48 -0.16
C ALA A 10 30.20 7.59 -0.85
N ARG A 11 29.99 6.86 -1.95
CA ARG A 11 28.74 6.91 -2.72
C ARG A 11 27.89 5.66 -2.50
N PRO A 12 26.56 5.79 -2.30
CA PRO A 12 25.68 4.64 -2.24
C PRO A 12 25.61 3.95 -3.60
N ARG A 13 25.50 2.62 -3.60
CA ARG A 13 25.44 1.77 -4.79
C ARG A 13 24.47 0.62 -4.59
N VAL A 14 23.94 0.11 -5.68
CA VAL A 14 23.10 -1.09 -5.73
C VAL A 14 23.68 -2.07 -6.75
N TYR A 15 23.55 -3.34 -6.42
CA TYR A 15 23.98 -4.45 -7.27
C TYR A 15 22.73 -5.05 -7.91
N ALA A 16 22.71 -5.15 -9.24
CA ALA A 16 21.61 -5.80 -9.93
C ALA A 16 21.66 -7.31 -9.64
N LEU A 17 20.52 -7.96 -9.51
CA LEU A 17 20.49 -9.42 -9.46
C LEU A 17 20.76 -9.95 -10.87
N ALA A 18 21.75 -10.82 -10.99
CA ALA A 18 22.10 -11.53 -12.22
C ALA A 18 22.30 -13.02 -11.89
N ASP A 19 22.23 -13.84 -12.93
CA ASP A 19 22.65 -15.23 -12.82
C ASP A 19 24.15 -15.24 -12.55
N SER A 20 24.53 -15.68 -11.34
CA SER A 20 25.94 -15.82 -11.02
C SER A 20 26.54 -16.97 -11.81
N ALA A 21 27.86 -16.90 -12.07
CA ALA A 21 28.58 -18.00 -12.70
C ALA A 21 28.61 -19.27 -11.83
N ASP A 22 28.25 -19.14 -10.54
CA ASP A 22 28.17 -20.24 -9.60
C ASP A 22 26.88 -21.05 -9.83
N LEU A 23 27.05 -22.35 -10.06
CA LEU A 23 25.96 -23.31 -10.16
C LEU A 23 25.71 -23.96 -8.80
N ASP A 24 24.44 -24.12 -8.44
CA ASP A 24 24.08 -24.89 -7.26
C ASP A 24 24.59 -26.34 -7.41
N PRO A 25 25.38 -26.86 -6.46
CA PRO A 25 26.00 -28.19 -6.55
C PRO A 25 25.01 -29.35 -6.59
N VAL A 26 23.75 -29.13 -6.20
CA VAL A 26 22.70 -30.16 -6.20
C VAL A 26 21.81 -30.03 -7.44
N THR A 27 21.36 -28.82 -7.74
CA THR A 27 20.37 -28.59 -8.81
C THR A 27 20.98 -28.26 -10.16
N PHE A 28 22.28 -27.93 -10.20
CA PHE A 28 23.00 -27.43 -11.38
C PHE A 28 22.30 -26.24 -12.04
N GLN A 29 21.51 -25.48 -11.29
CA GLN A 29 20.88 -24.25 -11.75
C GLN A 29 21.79 -23.06 -11.43
N PRO A 30 21.80 -22.00 -12.27
CA PRO A 30 22.48 -20.76 -11.94
C PRO A 30 21.96 -20.18 -10.63
N VAL A 31 22.86 -19.85 -9.72
CA VAL A 31 22.47 -19.19 -8.47
C VAL A 31 22.23 -17.72 -8.77
N VAL A 32 21.03 -17.21 -8.51
CA VAL A 32 20.73 -15.78 -8.67
C VAL A 32 21.39 -15.01 -7.53
N GLY A 33 22.30 -14.10 -7.87
CA GLY A 33 23.07 -13.32 -6.90
C GLY A 33 23.28 -11.87 -7.35
N PRO A 34 23.72 -10.99 -6.45
CA PRO A 34 24.12 -9.64 -6.81
C PRO A 34 25.34 -9.65 -7.75
N ASP A 35 25.22 -9.01 -8.91
CA ASP A 35 26.32 -8.72 -9.82
C ASP A 35 27.22 -7.64 -9.20
N TYR A 36 28.39 -8.06 -8.73
CA TYR A 36 29.40 -7.18 -8.14
C TYR A 36 30.31 -6.52 -9.17
N ASP A 37 30.36 -7.02 -10.40
CA ASP A 37 31.27 -6.54 -11.45
C ASP A 37 30.77 -5.22 -12.03
N HIS A 38 29.45 -5.01 -12.04
CA HIS A 38 28.80 -3.80 -12.54
C HIS A 38 27.96 -3.10 -11.46
N PRO A 39 28.59 -2.46 -10.45
CA PRO A 39 27.86 -1.73 -9.43
C PRO A 39 27.16 -0.51 -10.03
N ARG A 40 25.86 -0.37 -9.78
CA ARG A 40 25.09 0.83 -10.18
C ARG A 40 25.17 1.88 -9.09
N LEU A 41 25.68 3.06 -9.45
CA LEU A 41 25.85 4.16 -8.50
C LEU A 41 24.55 4.94 -8.31
N LEU A 42 24.19 5.18 -7.06
CA LEU A 42 23.05 6.02 -6.70
C LEU A 42 23.51 7.47 -6.52
N GLY A 43 22.73 8.37 -7.10
CA GLY A 43 22.91 9.81 -6.97
C GLY A 43 21.69 10.49 -6.35
N PHE A 44 21.90 11.71 -5.86
CA PHE A 44 20.82 12.63 -5.52
C PHE A 44 20.49 13.51 -6.72
N PHE A 45 19.22 13.91 -6.86
CA PHE A 45 18.75 14.83 -7.92
C PHE A 45 19.10 14.37 -9.34
N VAL A 46 18.89 13.09 -9.64
CA VAL A 46 19.22 12.48 -10.93
C VAL A 46 18.08 12.73 -11.93
N HIS A 47 18.42 12.96 -13.20
CA HIS A 47 17.43 13.05 -14.26
C HIS A 47 16.92 11.65 -14.61
N GLY A 48 15.61 11.49 -14.69
CA GLY A 48 14.97 10.20 -14.93
C GLY A 48 13.63 10.36 -15.65
N ALA A 49 12.73 9.41 -15.43
CA ALA A 49 11.43 9.41 -16.08
C ALA A 49 10.64 10.69 -15.74
N PRO A 50 10.01 11.37 -16.73
CA PRO A 50 9.25 12.57 -16.46
C PRO A 50 8.04 12.25 -15.59
N TYR A 51 7.79 13.09 -14.58
CA TYR A 51 6.64 13.00 -13.70
C TYR A 51 6.02 14.38 -13.50
N LYS A 52 4.81 14.40 -12.92
CA LYS A 52 4.13 15.64 -12.57
C LYS A 52 4.18 15.82 -11.06
N LEU A 53 5.02 16.74 -10.59
CA LEU A 53 5.05 17.15 -9.19
C LEU A 53 3.69 17.77 -8.82
N PHE A 54 3.05 17.21 -7.79
CA PHE A 54 1.68 17.53 -7.38
C PHE A 54 0.63 17.41 -8.50
N GLY A 55 0.92 16.66 -9.56
CA GLY A 55 0.03 16.54 -10.73
C GLY A 55 0.02 17.75 -11.68
N LEU A 56 0.77 18.82 -11.37
CA LEU A 56 0.69 20.10 -12.08
C LEU A 56 2.02 20.50 -12.73
N LEU A 57 3.13 20.38 -12.00
CA LEU A 57 4.43 20.86 -12.45
C LEU A 57 5.21 19.72 -13.12
N PRO A 58 5.52 19.79 -14.41
CA PRO A 58 6.37 18.79 -15.05
C PRO A 58 7.78 18.87 -14.44
N ALA A 59 8.28 17.72 -14.01
CA ALA A 59 9.61 17.58 -13.44
C ALA A 59 10.21 16.25 -13.92
N ASP A 60 11.52 16.23 -14.07
CA ASP A 60 12.30 15.07 -14.51
C ASP A 60 13.41 14.70 -13.52
N ARG A 61 13.62 15.53 -12.49
CA ARG A 61 14.61 15.31 -11.43
C ARG A 61 14.05 14.49 -10.28
N HIS A 62 14.60 13.30 -10.07
CA HIS A 62 14.28 12.41 -8.97
C HIS A 62 15.23 12.65 -7.80
N LEU A 63 14.70 12.67 -6.57
CA LEU A 63 15.52 12.89 -5.37
C LEU A 63 16.60 11.82 -5.22
N PHE A 64 16.28 10.58 -5.57
CA PHE A 64 17.19 9.43 -5.57
C PHE A 64 17.01 8.64 -6.88
N GLY A 65 18.12 8.21 -7.49
CA GLY A 65 18.08 7.40 -8.70
C GLY A 65 19.45 6.86 -9.10
N SER A 66 19.48 5.95 -10.07
CA SER A 66 20.73 5.49 -10.67
C SER A 66 21.29 6.57 -11.58
N LEU A 67 22.59 6.86 -11.48
CA LEU A 67 23.29 7.81 -12.37
C LEU A 67 23.20 7.40 -13.85
N ASP A 68 23.05 6.09 -14.10
CA ASP A 68 22.98 5.52 -15.44
C ASP A 68 21.55 5.57 -16.02
N GLY A 69 20.61 6.23 -15.32
CA GLY A 69 19.21 6.37 -15.73
C GLY A 69 18.37 5.10 -15.61
N GLN A 70 18.94 4.01 -15.12
CA GLN A 70 18.26 2.73 -14.95
C GLN A 70 17.30 2.73 -13.74
N PRO A 71 16.16 2.01 -13.80
CA PRO A 71 15.25 1.88 -12.68
C PRO A 71 15.94 1.25 -11.47
N VAL A 72 15.59 1.76 -10.27
CA VAL A 72 16.08 1.26 -8.99
C VAL A 72 14.90 0.75 -8.19
N HIS A 73 14.95 -0.52 -7.79
CA HIS A 73 13.90 -1.17 -7.00
C HIS A 73 14.26 -1.16 -5.53
N PHE A 74 13.90 -0.08 -4.81
CA PHE A 74 14.28 0.10 -3.41
C PHE A 74 13.76 -0.98 -2.45
N LEU A 75 12.56 -1.51 -2.71
CA LEU A 75 11.98 -2.64 -1.97
C LEU A 75 12.08 -3.96 -2.75
N GLY A 76 12.89 -3.97 -3.82
CA GLY A 76 13.01 -5.10 -4.73
C GLY A 76 11.79 -5.28 -5.64
N THR A 77 11.79 -6.41 -6.34
CA THR A 77 10.75 -6.82 -7.27
C THR A 77 10.00 -8.06 -6.75
N ASP A 78 8.80 -8.30 -7.26
CA ASP A 78 8.15 -9.60 -7.05
C ASP A 78 8.71 -10.69 -7.99
N LYS A 79 8.11 -11.88 -7.91
CA LYS A 79 8.42 -13.04 -8.76
C LYS A 79 8.25 -12.78 -10.26
N PHE A 80 7.57 -11.70 -10.65
CA PHE A 80 7.36 -11.31 -12.04
C PHE A 80 8.21 -10.09 -12.44
N GLY A 81 9.16 -9.66 -11.60
CA GLY A 81 10.03 -8.51 -11.88
C GLY A 81 9.35 -7.15 -11.71
N ARG A 82 8.17 -7.08 -11.06
CA ARG A 82 7.43 -5.83 -10.88
C ARG A 82 7.88 -5.11 -9.61
N ASP A 83 8.06 -3.79 -9.71
CA ASP A 83 8.49 -2.96 -8.59
C ASP A 83 7.52 -3.03 -7.39
N VAL A 84 8.03 -3.43 -6.23
CA VAL A 84 7.22 -3.58 -5.01
C VAL A 84 6.88 -2.21 -4.43
N LEU A 85 7.84 -1.28 -4.40
CA LEU A 85 7.65 0.04 -3.81
C LEU A 85 6.56 0.83 -4.56
N SER A 86 6.65 0.91 -5.89
CA SER A 86 5.66 1.62 -6.70
C SER A 86 4.26 1.04 -6.49
N ARG A 87 4.11 -0.29 -6.44
CA ARG A 87 2.80 -0.91 -6.18
C ARG A 87 2.26 -0.62 -4.78
N ALA A 88 3.14 -0.62 -3.77
CA ALA A 88 2.74 -0.27 -2.41
C ALA A 88 2.25 1.19 -2.35
N ILE A 89 2.94 2.14 -2.99
CA ILE A 89 2.53 3.55 -3.06
C ILE A 89 1.21 3.71 -3.84
N HIS A 90 1.04 3.00 -4.94
CA HIS A 90 -0.21 3.07 -5.71
C HIS A 90 -1.38 2.43 -4.95
N GLY A 91 -1.15 1.31 -4.27
CA GLY A 91 -2.15 0.65 -3.43
C GLY A 91 -2.54 1.47 -2.22
N SER A 92 -1.58 2.12 -1.56
CA SER A 92 -1.83 2.93 -0.35
C SER A 92 -2.77 4.10 -0.62
N ARG A 93 -2.77 4.67 -1.83
CA ARG A 93 -3.74 5.71 -2.23
C ARG A 93 -5.19 5.23 -2.12
N VAL A 94 -5.47 4.02 -2.59
CA VAL A 94 -6.82 3.42 -2.52
C VAL A 94 -7.17 3.11 -1.08
N SER A 95 -6.26 2.48 -0.32
CA SER A 95 -6.48 2.16 1.09
C SER A 95 -6.75 3.41 1.94
N LEU A 96 -5.99 4.49 1.72
CA LEU A 96 -6.13 5.74 2.46
C LEU A 96 -7.45 6.44 2.10
N MET A 97 -7.84 6.43 0.82
CA MET A 97 -9.12 6.98 0.36
C MET A 97 -10.32 6.28 1.02
N ILE A 98 -10.30 4.94 1.08
CA ILE A 98 -11.35 4.16 1.75
C ILE A 98 -11.37 4.50 3.24
N ALA A 99 -10.21 4.41 3.92
CA ALA A 99 -10.12 4.65 5.36
C ALA A 99 -10.61 6.05 5.75
N LEU A 100 -10.16 7.10 5.06
CA LEU A 100 -10.58 8.48 5.35
C LEU A 100 -12.07 8.69 5.11
N THR A 101 -12.62 8.13 4.02
CA THR A 101 -14.05 8.27 3.70
C THR A 101 -14.92 7.56 4.72
N VAL A 102 -14.57 6.32 5.07
CA VAL A 102 -15.29 5.49 6.05
C VAL A 102 -15.26 6.16 7.42
N VAL A 103 -14.07 6.54 7.92
CA VAL A 103 -13.92 7.23 9.22
C VAL A 103 -14.73 8.52 9.26
N PHE A 104 -14.73 9.31 8.19
CA PHE A 104 -15.52 10.54 8.11
C PHE A 104 -17.02 10.26 8.26
N ILE A 105 -17.56 9.29 7.50
CA ILE A 105 -18.98 8.93 7.55
C ILE A 105 -19.37 8.43 8.95
N ILE A 106 -18.61 7.49 9.51
CA ILE A 106 -18.85 6.93 10.85
C ILE A 106 -18.81 8.04 11.90
N THR A 107 -17.80 8.91 11.82
CA THR A 107 -17.65 10.00 12.78
C THR A 107 -18.85 10.93 12.72
N VAL A 108 -19.28 11.35 11.53
CA VAL A 108 -20.43 12.25 11.37
C VAL A 108 -21.72 11.59 11.89
N ILE A 109 -22.01 10.36 11.47
CA ILE A 109 -23.24 9.66 11.85
C ILE A 109 -23.21 9.32 13.35
N GLY A 110 -22.14 8.70 13.82
CA GLY A 110 -21.97 8.26 15.21
C GLY A 110 -21.98 9.43 16.20
N THR A 111 -21.30 10.54 15.88
CA THR A 111 -21.36 11.74 16.74
C THR A 111 -22.73 12.39 16.73
N THR A 112 -23.42 12.44 15.59
CA THR A 112 -24.79 12.98 15.52
C THR A 112 -25.75 12.14 16.36
N VAL A 113 -25.72 10.82 16.20
CA VAL A 113 -26.55 9.89 16.98
C VAL A 113 -26.21 9.97 18.47
N GLY A 114 -24.92 9.96 18.81
CA GLY A 114 -24.46 10.07 20.20
C GLY A 114 -24.85 11.40 20.85
N MET A 115 -24.75 12.51 20.12
CA MET A 115 -25.17 13.83 20.59
C MET A 115 -26.68 13.88 20.84
N VAL A 116 -27.48 13.33 19.93
CA VAL A 116 -28.95 13.25 20.10
C VAL A 116 -29.31 12.37 21.31
N SER A 117 -28.67 11.21 21.45
CA SER A 117 -28.87 10.31 22.60
C SER A 117 -28.55 11.01 23.92
N GLY A 118 -27.38 11.66 24.00
CA GLY A 118 -26.93 12.37 25.19
C GLY A 118 -27.75 13.63 25.50
N TYR A 119 -28.27 14.32 24.49
CA TYR A 119 -29.09 15.52 24.67
C TYR A 119 -30.47 15.22 25.25
N PHE A 120 -31.17 14.20 24.70
CA PHE A 120 -32.51 13.84 25.18
C PHE A 120 -32.47 12.99 26.47
N GLY A 121 -31.44 12.15 26.63
CA GLY A 121 -31.24 11.32 27.81
C GLY A 121 -32.40 10.36 28.12
N GLY A 122 -32.36 9.79 29.33
CA GLY A 122 -33.45 9.00 29.89
C GLY A 122 -33.82 7.78 29.05
N ARG A 123 -35.10 7.62 28.73
CA ARG A 123 -35.62 6.41 28.07
C ARG A 123 -35.13 6.26 26.63
N PHE A 124 -34.92 7.36 25.92
CA PHE A 124 -34.42 7.34 24.54
C PHE A 124 -32.97 6.85 24.48
N ASP A 125 -32.14 7.34 25.40
CA ASP A 125 -30.74 6.90 25.53
C ASP A 125 -30.63 5.40 25.83
N VAL A 126 -31.45 4.89 26.76
CA VAL A 126 -31.51 3.46 27.05
C VAL A 126 -31.87 2.65 25.80
N TRP A 127 -32.88 3.06 25.02
CA TRP A 127 -33.24 2.37 23.78
C TRP A 127 -32.10 2.39 22.74
N MET A 128 -31.44 3.53 22.58
CA MET A 128 -30.30 3.66 21.65
C MET A 128 -29.12 2.78 22.06
N GLN A 129 -28.77 2.76 23.35
CA GLN A 129 -27.71 1.88 23.85
C GLN A 129 -28.02 0.41 23.61
N ARG A 130 -29.27 -0.03 23.84
CA ARG A 130 -29.68 -1.43 23.55
C ARG A 130 -29.61 -1.76 22.08
N PHE A 131 -29.97 -0.82 21.21
CA PHE A 131 -29.83 -1.00 19.77
C PHE A 131 -28.36 -1.17 19.36
N VAL A 132 -27.46 -0.32 19.89
CA VAL A 132 -26.02 -0.41 19.61
C VAL A 132 -25.44 -1.73 20.13
N GLU A 133 -25.79 -2.15 21.34
CA GLU A 133 -25.39 -3.45 21.89
C GLU A 133 -25.84 -4.62 21.00
N LEU A 134 -27.08 -4.56 20.50
CA LEU A 134 -27.61 -5.58 19.58
C LEU A 134 -26.80 -5.64 18.28
N VAL A 135 -26.45 -4.50 17.69
CA VAL A 135 -25.63 -4.45 16.47
C VAL A 135 -24.23 -5.00 16.73
N LEU A 136 -23.59 -4.60 17.83
CA LEU A 136 -22.24 -5.04 18.20
C LEU A 136 -22.17 -6.53 18.60
N ALA A 137 -23.31 -7.13 18.98
CA ALA A 137 -23.39 -8.55 19.28
C ALA A 137 -23.22 -9.45 18.03
N PHE A 138 -23.42 -8.90 16.82
CA PHE A 138 -23.21 -9.66 15.59
C PHE A 138 -21.73 -9.84 15.26
N PRO A 139 -21.30 -11.04 14.85
CA PRO A 139 -19.92 -11.28 14.47
C PRO A 139 -19.63 -10.62 13.11
N GLN A 140 -18.80 -9.57 13.14
CA GLN A 140 -18.45 -8.76 11.97
C GLN A 140 -17.73 -9.56 10.86
N LEU A 141 -16.79 -10.46 11.20
CA LEU A 141 -16.01 -11.20 10.22
C LEU A 141 -16.88 -12.11 9.31
N PRO A 142 -17.79 -12.95 9.86
CA PRO A 142 -18.75 -13.71 9.05
C PRO A 142 -19.57 -12.83 8.11
N LEU A 143 -20.02 -11.67 8.59
CA LEU A 143 -20.84 -10.76 7.79
C LEU A 143 -20.03 -10.16 6.62
N TYR A 144 -18.79 -9.72 6.86
CA TYR A 144 -17.90 -9.27 5.78
C TYR A 144 -17.69 -10.36 4.74
N LEU A 145 -17.41 -11.59 5.16
CA LEU A 145 -17.24 -12.71 4.23
C LEU A 145 -18.52 -12.95 3.41
N ALA A 146 -19.68 -13.00 4.06
CA ALA A 146 -20.96 -13.20 3.38
C ALA A 146 -21.32 -12.06 2.42
N LEU A 147 -20.97 -10.82 2.75
CA LEU A 147 -21.23 -9.66 1.90
C LEU A 147 -20.25 -9.59 0.72
N THR A 148 -18.98 -9.96 0.91
CA THR A 148 -17.98 -9.96 -0.18
C THR A 148 -18.32 -10.93 -1.31
N THR A 149 -19.05 -12.02 -1.04
CA THR A 149 -19.49 -12.96 -2.09
C THR A 149 -20.59 -12.38 -2.99
N LEU A 150 -21.26 -11.30 -2.56
CA LEU A 150 -22.31 -10.64 -3.33
C LEU A 150 -21.74 -9.82 -4.49
N ILE A 151 -20.46 -9.45 -4.44
CA ILE A 151 -19.81 -8.70 -5.52
C ILE A 151 -19.20 -9.67 -6.53
N PRO A 152 -19.60 -9.61 -7.82
CA PRO A 152 -18.93 -10.36 -8.87
C PRO A 152 -17.46 -9.93 -8.99
N VAL A 153 -16.55 -10.88 -9.20
CA VAL A 153 -15.13 -10.60 -9.47
C VAL A 153 -14.90 -9.75 -10.73
N THR A 154 -15.89 -9.67 -11.62
CA THR A 154 -15.90 -8.85 -12.83
C THR A 154 -16.46 -7.45 -12.61
N ALA A 155 -16.88 -7.10 -11.39
CA ALA A 155 -17.43 -5.79 -11.10
C ALA A 155 -16.41 -4.68 -11.35
N PRO A 156 -16.84 -3.53 -11.90
CA PRO A 156 -15.95 -2.41 -12.13
C PRO A 156 -15.47 -1.84 -10.79
N THR A 157 -14.25 -1.30 -10.79
CA THR A 157 -13.54 -0.86 -9.56
C THR A 157 -14.35 0.14 -8.74
N ASN A 158 -15.08 1.06 -9.37
CA ASN A 158 -15.92 2.04 -8.69
C ASN A 158 -17.07 1.38 -7.89
N VAL A 159 -17.70 0.34 -8.42
CA VAL A 159 -18.77 -0.40 -7.74
C VAL A 159 -18.19 -1.17 -6.55
N PHE A 160 -17.05 -1.83 -6.74
CA PHE A 160 -16.34 -2.51 -5.65
C PHE A 160 -16.00 -1.54 -4.52
N LEU A 161 -15.42 -0.38 -4.84
CA LEU A 161 -15.05 0.62 -3.84
C LEU A 161 -16.28 1.19 -3.11
N ALA A 162 -17.35 1.52 -3.83
CA ALA A 162 -18.59 2.01 -3.24
C ALA A 162 -19.19 0.98 -2.27
N PHE A 163 -19.22 -0.30 -2.67
CA PHE A 163 -19.67 -1.38 -1.82
C PHE A 163 -18.84 -1.51 -0.55
N VAL A 164 -17.51 -1.55 -0.67
CA VAL A 164 -16.61 -1.65 0.49
C VAL A 164 -16.82 -0.47 1.45
N ILE A 165 -16.94 0.76 0.93
CA ILE A 165 -17.19 1.94 1.76
C ILE A 165 -18.53 1.82 2.49
N ILE A 166 -19.61 1.45 1.79
CA ILE A 166 -20.95 1.28 2.38
C ILE A 166 -20.92 0.22 3.48
N VAL A 167 -20.41 -0.97 3.16
CA VAL A 167 -20.36 -2.11 4.08
C VAL A 167 -19.51 -1.79 5.30
N MET A 168 -18.32 -1.22 5.11
CA MET A 168 -17.47 -0.83 6.24
C MET A 168 -18.17 0.23 7.10
N SER A 169 -18.69 1.31 6.50
CA SER A 169 -19.35 2.40 7.25
C SER A 169 -20.63 1.99 8.00
N ALA A 170 -21.28 0.91 7.58
CA ALA A 170 -22.49 0.40 8.22
C ALA A 170 -22.19 -0.54 9.40
N LEU A 171 -20.99 -1.14 9.42
CA LEU A 171 -20.64 -2.22 10.34
C LEU A 171 -19.52 -1.89 11.31
N GLY A 172 -18.76 -0.84 11.03
CA GLY A 172 -17.74 -0.25 11.89
C GLY A 172 -17.76 1.24 11.70
#